data_AF-A0A2S1XL29-F1
#
_entry.id   AF-A0A2S1XL29-F1
#
_cell.length_a   1.000
_cell.length_b   1.000
_cell.length_c   1.000
_cell.angle_alpha   90.00
_cell.angle_beta   90.00
_cell.angle_gamma   90.00
#
_symmetry.space_group_name_H-M   'P 1'
#
loop_
_entity.id
_entity.type
_entity.pdbx_description
1 polymer ?
#
loop_
_entity_poly.entity_id
_entity_poly.type
_entity_poly.pdbx_seq_one_letter_code
_entity_poly.pdbx_strand_id
1 'polypeptide(L)'
;MSCCNLAFSADRIICVTDTLVYNLKGDPLRLCDTKARVSDNRGFAVTYRGIEMVGEPIVQALAVHDDVIHAVEGTRTMLEGLPLDDAPVFIASRGIEFTIFGKNRDGGLAVARVVREPGEPVCTTWLAPSVHLMPAPPAAVKLPAEADVDRLVKLSLAQWKAKAHYANWGCIGGQMTLTTATAAGVAQTVIGTYPDYAELSARFGRVERRHAA
;
A
#
# COMPACT_ATOMS: atom_id res chain seq x y z
N MET A 1 -7.60 -6.19 -5.65
CA MET A 1 -7.01 -5.18 -4.75
C MET A 1 -5.78 -5.73 -4.04
N SER A 2 -4.72 -4.93 -3.87
CA SER A 2 -3.50 -5.32 -3.13
C SER A 2 -3.77 -5.44 -1.63
N CYS A 3 -2.96 -6.26 -0.95
CA CYS A 3 -2.95 -6.32 0.51
C CYS A 3 -2.16 -5.13 1.06
N CYS A 4 -2.77 -4.37 1.98
CA CYS A 4 -2.13 -3.31 2.76
C CYS A 4 -2.77 -3.33 4.15
N ASN A 5 -2.19 -4.12 5.04
CA ASN A 5 -2.68 -4.27 6.41
C ASN A 5 -1.80 -3.48 7.35
N LEU A 6 -2.42 -2.57 8.09
CA LEU A 6 -1.74 -1.57 8.89
C LEU A 6 -2.17 -1.72 10.35
N ALA A 7 -1.22 -1.67 11.28
CA ALA A 7 -1.52 -1.44 12.70
C ALA A 7 -0.80 -0.17 13.13
N PHE A 8 -1.56 0.77 13.67
CA PHE A 8 -1.10 2.10 14.02
C PHE A 8 -1.30 2.34 15.52
N SER A 9 -0.20 2.67 16.19
CA SER A 9 -0.11 3.09 17.59
C SER A 9 0.71 4.38 17.69
N ALA A 10 0.75 5.02 18.87
CA ALA A 10 1.44 6.29 19.05
C ALA A 10 2.95 6.22 18.79
N ASP A 11 3.58 5.07 19.08
CA ASP A 11 5.03 4.85 18.99
C ASP A 11 5.46 4.11 17.73
N ARG A 12 4.52 3.38 17.10
CA ARG A 12 4.84 2.53 15.94
C ARG A 12 3.69 2.41 14.95
N ILE A 13 4.06 2.39 13.68
CA ILE A 13 3.22 1.93 12.57
C ILE A 13 3.85 0.69 11.96
N ILE A 14 3.09 -0.38 11.79
CA ILE A 14 3.48 -1.54 10.99
C ILE A 14 2.53 -1.69 9.82
N CYS A 15 3.08 -1.96 8.64
CA CYS A 15 2.34 -2.15 7.40
C CYS A 15 2.84 -3.42 6.71
N VAL A 16 1.93 -4.36 6.45
CA VAL A 16 2.19 -5.58 5.69
C VAL A 16 1.57 -5.45 4.31
N THR A 17 2.39 -5.59 3.26
CA THR A 17 1.95 -5.56 1.87
C THR A 17 2.36 -6.83 1.12
N ASP A 18 1.62 -7.16 0.07
CA ASP A 18 1.97 -8.24 -0.87
C ASP A 18 2.85 -7.71 -2.04
N THR A 19 3.28 -8.58 -2.96
CA THR A 19 4.13 -8.17 -4.09
C THR A 19 3.57 -8.51 -5.47
N LEU A 20 2.37 -9.07 -5.56
CA LEU A 20 1.82 -9.49 -6.85
C LEU A 20 1.21 -8.31 -7.63
N VAL A 21 1.70 -8.08 -8.84
CA VAL A 21 1.20 -7.06 -9.76
C VAL A 21 0.35 -7.72 -10.84
N TYR A 22 -0.71 -7.03 -11.25
CA TYR A 22 -1.68 -7.51 -12.23
C TYR A 22 -1.69 -6.62 -13.45
N ASN A 23 -1.97 -7.21 -14.61
CA ASN A 23 -2.20 -6.47 -15.84
C ASN A 23 -3.60 -5.83 -15.84
N LEU A 24 -3.91 -5.07 -16.89
CA LEU A 24 -5.21 -4.40 -17.04
C LEU A 24 -6.39 -5.37 -17.18
N LYS A 25 -6.14 -6.60 -17.64
CA LYS A 25 -7.15 -7.67 -17.78
C LYS A 25 -7.46 -8.38 -16.46
N GLY A 26 -6.72 -8.09 -15.40
CA GLY A 26 -6.88 -8.75 -14.11
C GLY A 26 -6.10 -10.07 -13.99
N ASP A 27 -5.15 -10.34 -14.89
CA ASP A 27 -4.26 -11.49 -14.77
C ASP A 27 -2.99 -11.12 -13.99
N PRO A 28 -2.43 -12.06 -13.20
CA PRO A 28 -1.07 -11.93 -12.66
C PRO A 28 -0.06 -11.59 -13.77
N LEU A 29 0.71 -10.53 -13.56
CA LEU A 29 1.68 -10.01 -14.53
C LEU A 29 3.13 -10.25 -14.11
N ARG A 30 3.46 -9.93 -12.86
CA ARG A 30 4.82 -10.00 -12.31
C ARG A 30 4.81 -9.92 -10.79
N LEU A 31 5.95 -10.24 -10.18
CA LEU A 31 6.25 -9.87 -8.79
C LEU A 31 7.05 -8.57 -8.78
N CYS A 32 6.70 -7.62 -7.91
CA CYS A 32 7.53 -6.44 -7.62
C CYS A 32 8.38 -6.64 -6.37
N ASP A 33 9.39 -5.81 -6.17
CA ASP A 33 10.26 -5.92 -5.00
C ASP A 33 9.51 -5.61 -3.70
N THR A 34 8.70 -4.56 -3.76
CA THR A 34 7.84 -4.10 -2.67
C THR A 34 6.74 -3.21 -3.24
N LYS A 35 5.58 -3.19 -2.59
CA LYS A 35 4.48 -2.25 -2.86
C LYS A 35 4.54 -1.00 -1.98
N ALA A 36 5.35 -1.00 -0.92
CA ALA A 36 5.60 0.16 -0.10
C ALA A 36 6.98 0.74 -0.44
N ARG A 37 7.03 1.99 -0.90
CA ARG A 37 8.26 2.74 -1.11
C ARG A 37 8.56 3.57 0.14
N VAL A 38 9.82 3.52 0.58
CA VAL A 38 10.33 4.32 1.69
C VAL A 38 10.94 5.59 1.10
N SER A 39 10.68 6.76 1.70
CA SER A 39 11.29 8.02 1.28
C SER A 39 12.81 8.00 1.46
N ASP A 40 13.54 8.83 0.72
CA ASP A 40 15.01 8.83 0.71
C ASP A 40 15.59 9.13 2.10
N ASN A 41 14.96 10.05 2.82
CA ASN A 41 15.31 10.42 4.19
C ASN A 41 14.76 9.44 5.26
N ARG A 42 14.02 8.40 4.85
CA ARG A 42 13.33 7.43 5.71
C ARG A 42 12.35 8.06 6.72
N GLY A 43 11.81 9.24 6.41
CA GLY A 43 10.80 9.93 7.21
C GLY A 43 9.42 9.29 7.09
N PHE A 44 9.07 8.78 5.91
CA PHE A 44 7.79 8.13 5.65
C PHE A 44 7.90 6.98 4.66
N ALA A 45 6.81 6.24 4.50
CA ALA A 45 6.60 5.32 3.41
C ALA A 45 5.22 5.54 2.78
N VAL A 46 5.13 5.16 1.51
CA VAL A 46 3.92 5.25 0.70
C VAL A 46 3.68 3.93 -0.02
N THR A 47 2.45 3.48 0.00
CA THR A 47 1.96 2.39 -0.85
C THR A 47 0.74 2.89 -1.59
N TYR A 48 0.48 2.34 -2.78
CA TYR A 48 -0.73 2.69 -3.52
C TYR A 48 -1.46 1.47 -4.05
N ARG A 49 -2.73 1.68 -4.38
CA ARG A 49 -3.63 0.71 -5.02
C ARG A 49 -4.27 1.42 -6.20
N GLY A 50 -4.35 0.75 -7.33
CA GLY A 50 -4.87 1.32 -8.56
C GLY A 50 -3.98 1.00 -9.74
N ILE A 51 -3.86 1.96 -10.67
CA ILE A 51 -3.13 1.80 -11.92
C ILE A 51 -1.67 2.18 -11.71
N GLU A 52 -0.76 1.22 -11.92
CA GLU A 52 0.69 1.40 -11.77
C GLU A 52 1.24 2.58 -12.58
N MET A 53 0.78 2.78 -13.82
CA MET A 53 1.21 3.90 -14.68
C MET A 53 0.90 5.28 -14.09
N VAL A 54 -0.04 5.39 -13.16
CA VAL A 54 -0.40 6.63 -12.48
C VAL A 54 0.27 6.69 -11.11
N GLY A 55 0.26 5.58 -10.38
CA GLY A 55 0.76 5.52 -9.01
C GLY A 55 2.28 5.66 -8.89
N GLU A 56 3.04 4.95 -9.73
CA GLU A 56 4.50 4.91 -9.60
C GLU A 56 5.16 6.30 -9.82
N PRO A 57 4.79 7.10 -10.84
CA PRO A 57 5.36 8.44 -11.00
C PRO A 57 5.09 9.36 -9.82
N ILE A 58 3.89 9.29 -9.23
CA ILE A 58 3.54 10.07 -8.04
C ILE A 58 4.44 9.63 -6.88
N VAL A 59 4.53 8.33 -6.61
CA VAL A 59 5.40 7.82 -5.52
C VAL A 59 6.86 8.25 -5.68
N GLN A 60 7.39 8.22 -6.90
CA GLN A 60 8.76 8.68 -7.18
C GLN A 60 8.92 10.17 -6.88
N ALA A 61 7.96 11.00 -7.25
CA ALA A 61 8.01 12.43 -6.97
C ALA A 61 7.93 12.76 -5.48
N LEU A 62 7.28 11.91 -4.67
CA LEU A 62 7.17 12.13 -3.23
C LEU A 62 8.50 11.89 -2.48
N ALA A 63 9.47 11.21 -3.07
CA ALA A 63 10.72 10.82 -2.41
C ALA A 63 11.50 12.02 -1.82
N VAL A 64 11.27 13.23 -2.35
CA VAL A 64 11.91 14.49 -1.92
C VAL A 64 11.31 15.11 -0.66
N HIS A 65 10.13 14.65 -0.20
CA HIS A 65 9.50 15.19 0.99
C HIS A 65 10.06 14.58 2.26
N ASP A 66 9.97 15.34 3.35
CA ASP A 66 10.55 14.90 4.62
C ASP A 66 9.58 14.22 5.58
N ASP A 67 8.28 14.53 5.47
CA ASP A 67 7.25 14.10 6.41
C ASP A 67 5.93 13.75 5.72
N VAL A 68 5.05 13.11 6.50
CA VAL A 68 3.75 12.63 6.03
C VAL A 68 2.82 13.77 5.57
N ILE A 69 2.84 14.95 6.20
CA ILE A 69 1.93 16.04 5.82
C ILE A 69 2.28 16.52 4.42
N HIS A 70 3.54 16.86 4.16
CA HIS A 70 3.95 17.32 2.84
C HIS A 70 3.78 16.24 1.77
N ALA A 71 4.04 14.97 2.11
CA ALA A 71 3.79 13.87 1.19
C ALA A 71 2.29 13.71 0.84
N VAL A 72 1.39 13.91 1.81
CA VAL A 72 -0.06 13.88 1.61
C VAL A 72 -0.52 15.05 0.75
N GLU A 73 -0.05 16.26 1.03
CA GLU A 73 -0.36 17.46 0.25
C GLU A 73 0.14 17.32 -1.19
N GLY A 74 1.40 16.91 -1.39
CA GLY A 74 1.96 16.65 -2.71
C GLY A 74 1.17 15.58 -3.48
N THR A 75 0.80 14.49 -2.83
CA THR A 75 -0.04 13.44 -3.43
C THR A 75 -1.39 13.99 -3.86
N ARG A 76 -2.04 14.77 -2.99
CA ARG A 76 -3.34 15.38 -3.28
C ARG A 76 -3.25 16.32 -4.47
N THR A 77 -2.29 17.24 -4.49
CA THR A 77 -2.08 18.18 -5.59
C THR A 77 -1.83 17.46 -6.90
N MET A 78 -0.97 16.43 -6.90
CA MET A 78 -0.72 15.62 -8.09
C MET A 78 -1.98 14.92 -8.58
N LEU A 79 -2.76 14.32 -7.68
CA LEU A 79 -4.01 13.65 -8.04
C LEU A 79 -5.06 14.62 -8.55
N GLU A 80 -5.20 15.82 -7.99
CA GLU A 80 -6.12 16.85 -8.45
C GLU A 80 -5.73 17.34 -9.86
N GLY A 81 -4.43 17.44 -10.14
CA GLY A 81 -3.90 17.86 -11.44
C GLY A 81 -3.93 16.80 -12.55
N LEU A 82 -4.31 15.54 -12.27
CA LEU A 82 -4.38 14.52 -13.31
C LEU A 82 -5.54 14.81 -14.29
N PRO A 83 -5.27 14.88 -15.62
CA PRO A 83 -6.28 15.12 -16.64
C PRO A 83 -7.08 13.84 -16.94
N LEU A 84 -7.86 13.37 -15.96
CA LEU A 84 -8.63 12.13 -16.13
C LEU A 84 -9.77 12.27 -17.16
N ASP A 85 -10.24 13.49 -17.42
CA ASP A 85 -11.28 13.76 -18.42
C ASP A 85 -10.81 13.42 -19.85
N ASP A 86 -9.50 13.56 -20.11
CA ASP A 86 -8.87 13.20 -21.38
C ASP A 86 -8.19 11.82 -21.34
N ALA A 87 -8.22 11.15 -20.18
CA ALA A 87 -7.61 9.84 -20.02
C ALA A 87 -8.49 8.77 -20.71
N PRO A 88 -7.88 7.69 -21.24
CA PRO A 88 -8.64 6.55 -21.71
C PRO A 88 -9.67 6.07 -20.67
N VAL A 89 -10.87 5.69 -21.12
CA VAL A 89 -12.01 5.29 -20.26
C VAL A 89 -11.60 4.31 -19.16
N PHE A 90 -10.67 3.40 -19.43
CA PHE A 90 -10.21 2.42 -18.45
C PHE A 90 -9.41 3.03 -17.28
N ILE A 91 -8.73 4.17 -17.49
CA ILE A 91 -8.07 4.94 -16.44
C ILE A 91 -9.10 5.76 -15.69
N ALA A 92 -9.94 6.49 -16.43
CA ALA A 92 -10.96 7.35 -15.85
C ALA A 92 -11.99 6.57 -15.00
N SER A 93 -12.22 5.29 -15.29
CA SER A 93 -13.16 4.42 -14.57
C SER A 93 -12.56 3.68 -13.37
N ARG A 94 -11.30 3.91 -13.00
CA ARG A 94 -10.66 3.25 -11.85
C ARG A 94 -10.24 4.25 -10.78
N GLY A 95 -10.58 3.93 -9.54
CA GLY A 95 -10.07 4.64 -8.39
C GLY A 95 -8.57 4.40 -8.17
N ILE A 96 -7.90 5.40 -7.62
CA ILE A 96 -6.54 5.30 -7.12
C ILE A 96 -6.50 5.74 -5.66
N GLU A 97 -5.79 4.97 -4.84
CA GLU A 97 -5.61 5.24 -3.43
C GLU A 97 -4.13 5.16 -3.08
N PHE A 98 -3.65 6.15 -2.32
CA PHE A 98 -2.36 6.13 -1.66
C PHE A 98 -2.58 6.00 -0.16
N THR A 99 -1.80 5.15 0.50
CA THR A 99 -1.65 5.13 1.95
C THR A 99 -0.24 5.60 2.28
N ILE A 100 -0.14 6.70 3.02
CA ILE A 100 1.10 7.36 3.38
C ILE A 100 1.21 7.32 4.90
N PHE A 101 2.36 6.88 5.42
CA PHE A 101 2.54 6.69 6.84
C PHE A 101 4.00 6.89 7.26
N GLY A 102 4.20 7.42 8.46
CA GLY A 102 5.54 7.82 8.90
C GLY A 102 5.51 8.90 9.95
N LYS A 103 6.63 9.63 10.04
CA LYS A 103 6.77 10.77 10.92
C LYS A 103 6.02 11.98 10.37
N ASN A 104 5.39 12.68 11.29
CA ASN A 104 4.88 14.02 11.10
C ASN A 104 5.99 15.04 11.48
N ARG A 105 5.84 16.29 11.04
CA ARG A 105 6.73 17.42 11.34
C ARG A 105 6.97 17.61 12.84
N ASP A 106 5.95 17.33 13.64
CA ASP A 106 5.99 17.52 15.10
C ASP A 106 6.65 16.34 15.84
N GLY A 107 7.20 15.37 15.09
CA GLY A 107 7.85 14.16 15.61
C GLY A 107 6.89 13.01 15.96
N GLY A 108 5.58 13.26 15.97
CA GLY A 108 4.55 12.22 16.11
C GLY A 108 4.45 11.32 14.86
N LEU A 109 3.76 10.19 14.99
CA LEU A 109 3.44 9.32 13.85
C LEU A 109 2.07 9.64 13.27
N ALA A 110 1.94 9.54 11.96
CA ALA A 110 0.67 9.76 11.26
C ALA A 110 0.47 8.78 10.10
N VAL A 111 -0.79 8.53 9.78
CA VAL A 111 -1.22 7.71 8.65
C VAL A 111 -2.36 8.44 7.94
N ALA A 112 -2.25 8.56 6.63
CA ALA A 112 -3.27 9.16 5.79
C ALA A 112 -3.57 8.28 4.57
N ARG A 113 -4.80 8.36 4.11
CA ARG A 113 -5.23 7.87 2.80
C ARG A 113 -5.60 9.03 1.90
N VAL A 114 -5.08 9.03 0.68
CA VAL A 114 -5.48 9.98 -0.37
C VAL A 114 -6.11 9.17 -1.49
N VAL A 115 -7.39 9.38 -1.74
CA VAL A 115 -8.20 8.60 -2.68
C VAL A 115 -8.75 9.53 -3.76
N ARG A 116 -8.65 9.12 -5.01
CA ARG A 116 -9.43 9.69 -6.11
C ARG A 116 -10.28 8.58 -6.71
N GLU A 117 -11.59 8.63 -6.45
CA GLU A 117 -12.56 7.74 -7.10
C GLU A 117 -13.03 8.32 -8.44
N PRO A 118 -13.50 7.50 -9.39
CA PRO A 118 -14.04 7.98 -10.66
C PRO A 118 -15.18 8.97 -10.47
N GLY A 119 -15.06 10.15 -11.08
CA GLY A 119 -16.07 11.21 -11.02
C GLY A 119 -16.17 11.95 -9.68
N GLU A 120 -15.34 11.61 -8.70
CA GLU A 120 -15.35 12.22 -7.37
C GLU A 120 -14.12 13.11 -7.15
N PRO A 121 -14.22 14.14 -6.29
CA PRO A 121 -13.06 14.91 -5.84
C PRO A 121 -12.03 14.04 -5.11
N VAL A 122 -10.78 14.52 -5.08
CA VAL A 122 -9.73 13.88 -4.27
C VAL A 122 -10.07 14.02 -2.79
N CYS A 123 -10.14 12.89 -2.09
CA CYS A 123 -10.44 12.81 -0.67
C CYS A 123 -9.17 12.47 0.13
N THR A 124 -8.97 13.15 1.25
CA THR A 124 -7.90 12.85 2.20
C THR A 124 -8.54 12.42 3.52
N THR A 125 -8.16 11.26 4.03
CA THR A 125 -8.60 10.73 5.32
C THR A 125 -7.40 10.45 6.21
N TRP A 126 -7.34 11.11 7.37
CA TRP A 126 -6.36 10.80 8.42
C TRP A 126 -6.88 9.65 9.27
N LEU A 127 -6.08 8.60 9.44
CA LEU A 127 -6.48 7.40 10.17
C LEU A 127 -6.16 7.55 11.66
N ALA A 128 -7.10 7.18 12.52
CA ALA A 128 -6.85 7.07 13.95
C ALA A 128 -6.01 5.81 14.28
N PRO A 129 -5.29 5.78 15.42
CA PRO A 129 -4.64 4.58 15.92
C PRO A 129 -5.62 3.41 16.01
N SER A 130 -5.36 2.37 15.22
CA SER A 130 -6.14 1.13 15.16
C SER A 130 -5.48 0.15 14.18
N VAL A 131 -6.11 -1.01 13.98
CA VAL A 131 -5.85 -1.89 12.84
C VAL A 131 -6.72 -1.50 11.66
N HIS A 132 -6.08 -1.30 10.51
CA HIS A 132 -6.70 -0.95 9.24
C HIS A 132 -6.33 -1.99 8.20
N LEU A 133 -7.28 -2.80 7.75
CA LEU A 133 -7.04 -3.81 6.72
C LEU A 133 -7.45 -3.28 5.35
N MET A 134 -6.68 -3.62 4.33
CA MET A 134 -7.05 -3.46 2.93
C MET A 134 -6.67 -4.73 2.15
N PRO A 135 -7.61 -5.34 1.39
CA PRO A 135 -9.03 -5.01 1.31
C PRO A 135 -9.74 -5.14 2.67
N ALA A 136 -10.73 -4.27 2.91
CA ALA A 136 -11.45 -4.25 4.18
C ALA A 136 -12.31 -5.51 4.28
N PRO A 137 -12.42 -6.13 5.46
CA PRO A 137 -13.41 -7.17 5.66
C PRO A 137 -14.83 -6.58 5.57
N PRO A 138 -15.88 -7.42 5.44
CA PRO A 138 -17.26 -6.98 5.60
C PRO A 138 -17.45 -6.21 6.91
N ALA A 139 -18.32 -5.20 6.92
CA ALA A 139 -18.51 -4.28 8.05
C ALA A 139 -18.84 -4.96 9.41
N ALA A 140 -19.31 -6.20 9.39
CA ALA A 140 -19.58 -6.99 10.60
C ALA A 140 -18.30 -7.47 11.33
N VAL A 141 -17.13 -7.43 10.69
CA VAL A 141 -15.87 -7.86 11.30
C VAL A 141 -15.29 -6.73 12.14
N LYS A 142 -15.28 -6.92 13.46
CA LYS A 142 -14.57 -6.03 14.39
C LYS A 142 -13.08 -6.34 14.36
N LEU A 143 -12.28 -5.33 14.01
CA LEU A 143 -10.83 -5.40 14.09
C LEU A 143 -10.36 -5.07 15.52
N PRO A 144 -9.27 -5.67 15.99
CA PRO A 144 -8.68 -5.27 17.26
C PRO A 144 -8.11 -3.85 17.16
N ALA A 145 -8.00 -3.16 18.29
CA ALA A 145 -7.37 -1.84 18.34
C ALA A 145 -5.86 -1.93 18.01
N GLU A 146 -5.24 -3.07 18.32
CA GLU A 146 -3.81 -3.29 18.13
C GLU A 146 -3.55 -4.66 17.50
N ALA A 147 -2.45 -4.75 16.77
CA ALA A 147 -1.93 -6.01 16.24
C ALA A 147 -0.42 -5.97 16.19
N ASP A 148 0.20 -7.11 16.50
CA ASP A 148 1.60 -7.37 16.21
C ASP A 148 1.78 -7.91 14.77
N VAL A 149 3.05 -8.15 14.40
CA VAL A 149 3.40 -8.66 13.07
C VAL A 149 2.74 -10.02 12.81
N ASP A 150 2.78 -10.93 13.79
CA ASP A 150 2.22 -12.28 13.65
C ASP A 150 0.71 -12.24 13.39
N ARG A 151 -0.01 -11.35 14.07
CA ARG A 151 -1.45 -11.14 13.84
C ARG A 151 -1.69 -10.57 12.46
N LEU A 152 -0.91 -9.57 12.01
CA LEU A 152 -1.07 -9.02 10.66
C LEU A 152 -0.75 -10.06 9.57
N VAL A 153 0.25 -10.91 9.76
CA VAL A 153 0.54 -12.04 8.85
C VAL A 153 -0.64 -12.99 8.75
N LYS A 154 -1.25 -13.38 9.89
CA LYS A 154 -2.44 -14.23 9.91
C LYS A 154 -3.61 -13.58 9.17
N LEU A 155 -3.81 -12.27 9.32
CA LEU A 155 -4.86 -11.52 8.60
C LEU A 155 -4.58 -11.45 7.10
N SER A 156 -3.33 -11.20 6.69
CA SER A 156 -2.91 -11.23 5.29
C SER A 156 -3.13 -12.61 4.65
N LEU A 157 -2.79 -13.69 5.35
CA LEU A 157 -3.06 -15.06 4.89
C LEU A 157 -4.56 -15.36 4.79
N ALA A 158 -5.36 -14.85 5.72
CA ALA A 158 -6.82 -14.98 5.67
C ALA A 158 -7.41 -14.24 4.47
N GLN A 159 -6.98 -13.01 4.18
CA GLN A 159 -7.39 -12.27 2.98
C GLN A 159 -6.93 -12.98 1.70
N TRP A 160 -5.72 -13.52 1.68
CA TRP A 160 -5.22 -14.32 0.57
C TRP A 160 -6.11 -15.56 0.35
N LYS A 161 -6.46 -16.31 1.41
CA LYS A 161 -7.35 -17.47 1.28
C LYS A 161 -8.74 -17.06 0.79
N ALA A 162 -9.24 -15.93 1.28
CA ALA A 162 -10.53 -15.39 0.91
C ALA A 162 -10.59 -14.99 -0.58
N LYS A 163 -9.47 -14.65 -1.23
CA LYS A 163 -9.47 -14.22 -2.63
C LYS A 163 -10.11 -15.22 -3.60
N ALA A 164 -10.02 -16.52 -3.29
CA ALA A 164 -10.62 -17.58 -4.10
C ALA A 164 -12.16 -17.57 -4.05
N HIS A 165 -12.74 -17.00 -3.00
CA HIS A 165 -14.20 -16.96 -2.78
C HIS A 165 -14.86 -15.67 -3.27
N TYR A 166 -14.05 -14.68 -3.64
CA TYR A 166 -14.53 -13.38 -4.11
C TYR A 166 -13.96 -13.11 -5.50
N ALA A 167 -14.79 -13.34 -6.52
CA ALA A 167 -14.43 -13.30 -7.94
C ALA A 167 -13.65 -12.05 -8.39
N ASN A 168 -13.68 -10.94 -7.63
CA ASN A 168 -13.07 -9.66 -7.98
C ASN A 168 -12.14 -9.05 -6.90
N TRP A 169 -11.84 -9.74 -5.78
CA TRP A 169 -11.29 -9.03 -4.60
C TRP A 169 -9.77 -9.14 -4.35
N GLY A 170 -9.09 -10.25 -4.62
CA GLY A 170 -7.71 -10.37 -4.14
C GLY A 170 -6.66 -10.32 -5.23
N CYS A 171 -6.02 -9.15 -5.37
CA CYS A 171 -4.72 -9.03 -6.02
C CYS A 171 -3.62 -9.23 -4.97
N ILE A 172 -3.68 -10.36 -4.26
CA ILE A 172 -2.83 -10.66 -3.10
C ILE A 172 -2.02 -11.91 -3.43
N GLY A 173 -0.69 -11.81 -3.39
CA GLY A 173 0.18 -12.96 -3.56
C GLY A 173 1.66 -12.58 -3.53
N GLY A 174 2.52 -13.57 -3.70
CA GLY A 174 3.97 -13.34 -3.74
C GLY A 174 4.62 -13.31 -2.36
N GLN A 175 5.43 -12.29 -2.08
CA GLN A 175 6.10 -12.10 -0.79
C GLN A 175 5.28 -11.18 0.12
N MET A 176 5.47 -11.33 1.43
CA MET A 176 4.98 -10.38 2.43
C MET A 176 6.13 -9.46 2.84
N THR A 177 5.94 -8.17 2.61
CA THR A 177 6.89 -7.14 3.08
C THR A 177 6.30 -6.45 4.30
N LEU A 178 7.12 -6.29 5.34
CA LEU A 178 6.84 -5.49 6.52
C LEU A 178 7.54 -4.15 6.38
N THR A 179 6.78 -3.06 6.44
CA THR A 179 7.31 -1.71 6.57
C THR A 179 6.95 -1.19 7.96
N THR A 180 7.95 -0.77 8.73
CA THR A 180 7.78 -0.26 10.10
C THR A 180 8.23 1.19 10.16
N ALA A 181 7.38 2.07 10.69
CA ALA A 181 7.72 3.45 11.00
C ALA A 181 7.72 3.67 12.52
N THR A 182 8.74 4.37 13.00
CA THR A 182 8.91 4.77 14.40
C THR A 182 9.49 6.19 14.47
N ALA A 183 9.67 6.73 15.68
CA ALA A 183 10.44 7.95 15.90
C ALA A 183 11.90 7.88 15.39
N ALA A 184 12.46 6.69 15.14
CA ALA A 184 13.79 6.55 14.54
C ALA A 184 13.78 6.69 13.01
N GLY A 185 12.66 6.39 12.35
CA GLY A 185 12.51 6.40 10.90
C GLY A 185 11.78 5.18 10.40
N VAL A 186 11.88 4.94 9.09
CA VAL A 186 11.20 3.85 8.39
C VAL A 186 12.18 2.77 7.93
N ALA A 187 11.83 1.52 8.22
CA ALA A 187 12.54 0.32 7.81
C ALA A 187 11.61 -0.66 7.10
N GLN A 188 12.17 -1.46 6.19
CA GLN A 188 11.43 -2.47 5.45
C GLN A 188 12.19 -3.80 5.41
N THR A 189 11.46 -4.90 5.56
CA THR A 189 12.01 -6.25 5.45
C THR A 189 10.98 -7.23 4.88
N VAL A 190 11.44 -8.30 4.25
CA VAL A 190 10.59 -9.44 3.89
C VAL A 190 10.36 -10.29 5.14
N ILE A 191 9.11 -10.61 5.44
CA ILE A 191 8.73 -11.39 6.65
C ILE A 191 8.12 -12.75 6.34
N GLY A 192 7.87 -13.05 5.07
CA GLY A 192 7.30 -14.33 4.67
C GLY A 192 6.83 -14.34 3.22
N THR A 193 6.11 -15.39 2.88
CA THR A 193 5.57 -15.62 1.53
C THR A 193 4.13 -16.09 1.62
N TYR A 194 3.32 -15.70 0.65
CA TYR A 194 2.01 -16.31 0.45
C TYR A 194 2.17 -17.74 -0.13
N PRO A 195 1.18 -18.63 0.05
CA PRO A 195 1.28 -20.02 -0.42
C PRO A 195 1.50 -20.19 -1.93
N ASP A 196 1.14 -19.19 -2.75
CA ASP A 196 1.34 -19.18 -4.21
C ASP A 196 2.73 -18.71 -4.65
N TYR A 197 3.62 -18.32 -3.72
CA TYR A 197 4.90 -17.71 -4.09
C TYR A 197 5.79 -18.61 -4.95
N ALA A 198 5.86 -19.91 -4.67
CA ALA A 198 6.71 -20.82 -5.43
C ALA A 198 6.30 -20.91 -6.91
N GLU A 199 4.99 -20.99 -7.16
CA GLU A 199 4.43 -20.99 -8.52
C GLU A 199 4.65 -19.64 -9.22
N LEU A 200 4.33 -18.55 -8.53
CA LEU A 200 4.48 -17.20 -9.07
C LEU A 200 5.95 -16.87 -9.38
N SER A 201 6.88 -17.29 -8.52
CA SER A 201 8.31 -17.09 -8.71
C SER A 201 8.87 -17.93 -9.85
N ALA A 202 8.37 -19.16 -10.05
CA ALA A 202 8.74 -19.96 -11.21
C ALA A 202 8.24 -19.33 -12.52
N ARG A 203 7.05 -18.72 -12.49
CA ARG A 203 6.43 -18.08 -13.66
C ARG A 203 7.04 -16.73 -14.02
N PHE A 204 7.32 -15.88 -13.04
CA PHE A 204 7.69 -14.48 -13.25
C PHE A 204 9.15 -14.14 -12.89
N GLY A 205 9.91 -15.13 -12.39
CA GLY A 205 11.22 -14.91 -11.82
C GLY A 205 11.16 -14.54 -10.34
N ARG A 206 12.34 -14.52 -9.69
CA ARG A 206 12.47 -14.07 -8.31
C ARG A 206 12.52 -12.55 -8.26
N VAL A 207 12.03 -12.00 -7.16
CA VAL A 207 12.32 -10.63 -6.75
C VAL A 207 13.83 -10.56 -6.46
N GLU A 208 14.60 -9.99 -7.38
CA GLU A 208 15.99 -9.63 -7.10
C GLU A 208 15.99 -8.33 -6.30
N ARG A 209 16.50 -8.36 -5.07
CA ARG A 209 16.66 -7.13 -4.28
C ARG A 209 17.58 -6.19 -5.05
N ARG A 210 17.04 -5.14 -5.67
CA ARG A 210 17.84 -3.97 -5.98
C ARG A 210 18.16 -3.31 -4.66
N HIS A 211 19.34 -3.59 -4.11
CA HIS A 211 19.93 -2.76 -3.08
C HIS A 211 20.03 -1.35 -3.68
N ALA A 212 19.26 -0.41 -3.14
CA ALA A 212 19.53 1.01 -3.34
C ALA A 212 20.95 1.24 -2.79
N ALA A 213 21.85 1.63 -3.68
CA ALA A 213 23.20 2.08 -3.34
C ALA A 213 23.13 3.44 -2.65
#